data_AF-A0A0A1X2S5-F1
#
_entry.id   AF-A0A0A1X2S5-F1
#
_cell.length_a   1.000
_cell.length_b   1.000
_cell.length_c   1.000
_cell.angle_alpha   90.00
_cell.angle_beta   90.00
_cell.angle_gamma   90.00
#
_symmetry.space_group_name_H-M   'P 1'
#
loop_
_entity.id
_entity.type
_entity.pdbx_description
1 polymer ?
#
loop_
_entity_poly.entity_id
_entity_poly.type
_entity_poly.pdbx_seq_one_letter_code
_entity_poly.pdbx_strand_id
1 'polypeptide(L)'
;FGIEQKRGSTWLTAYVARALRQAAPHIYIDEAIVKSALEYLVSTQNANGGFEESGDVFEDFGDDGLSLTAFVTLAFIENAKAYPEYTNLLNKALDYLTRGLDNSNDLHATAIGTYVLSRANHNSKSAFLQRLDSLAVNEDGKKWWNKTAPTAEGPSPWYNRTRSVNIEISSYAALALLENNLIGDALPVLKWLADQRNAFGGFVSSQDTVVGIQALMAFAERFSSQANNVQISVQYGQGVETLLNVNAQNSLALQSYELPNTIRNVTISATGRGTAFAQLSYTYNTNVTSAWPRFVLDPTVNRNSHSDYLHLSACASFVSVEGDASRSNMAVMEIYLPSGFVVDTATLPTLESSERIKRVETQRRNTVVVIYFDYLDRREVCPTLHAYKTVKVTGHQLVPVVMYDYYDNARRARQFYRAPKSVVCDICEHANCGTLCEKAEKRESRRFGGSDSEVEGRTVNSSTRSIASVLLLLTLAVVAAHLT
;
A
#
# COMPACT_ATOMS: atom_id res chain seq x y z
N PHE A 1 3.10 16.54 -3.17
CA PHE A 1 1.78 16.44 -3.85
C PHE A 1 1.03 17.77 -3.83
N GLY A 2 0.18 18.05 -4.82
CA GLY A 2 -0.73 19.21 -4.84
C GLY A 2 -0.25 20.43 -5.64
N ILE A 3 -1.18 21.34 -5.95
CA ILE A 3 -0.95 22.57 -6.75
C ILE A 3 -0.15 23.65 -6.02
N GLU A 4 0.08 23.50 -4.71
CA GLU A 4 0.76 24.48 -3.85
C GLU A 4 2.26 24.20 -3.65
N GLN A 5 2.77 23.11 -4.22
CA GLN A 5 4.18 22.73 -4.11
C GLN A 5 5.07 23.65 -4.96
N LYS A 6 6.15 24.14 -4.34
CA LYS A 6 7.10 25.07 -4.98
C LYS A 6 8.06 24.41 -5.97
N ARG A 7 8.17 23.07 -6.00
CA ARG A 7 9.07 22.31 -6.88
C ARG A 7 8.31 21.15 -7.53
N GLY A 8 8.41 21.05 -8.85
CA GLY A 8 7.93 19.89 -9.60
C GLY A 8 8.88 18.70 -9.44
N SER A 9 8.38 17.48 -9.67
CA SER A 9 9.18 16.27 -9.70
C SER A 9 9.59 15.92 -11.12
N THR A 10 10.87 15.63 -11.32
CA THR A 10 11.45 15.15 -12.58
C THR A 10 10.79 13.84 -12.99
N TRP A 11 10.77 12.85 -12.10
CA TRP A 11 10.15 11.56 -12.36
C TRP A 11 8.66 11.69 -12.71
N LEU A 12 7.89 12.46 -11.92
CA LEU A 12 6.45 12.59 -12.15
C LEU A 12 6.15 13.36 -13.44
N THR A 13 6.95 14.37 -13.77
CA THR A 13 6.80 15.11 -15.02
C THR A 13 7.07 14.21 -16.23
N ALA A 14 8.10 13.36 -16.17
CA ALA A 14 8.35 12.34 -17.19
C ALA A 14 7.21 11.32 -17.29
N TYR A 15 6.68 10.88 -16.16
CA TYR A 15 5.54 9.94 -16.11
C TYR A 15 4.32 10.54 -16.82
N VAL A 16 3.97 11.79 -16.49
CA VAL A 16 2.82 12.49 -17.09
C VAL A 16 3.04 12.73 -18.58
N ALA A 17 4.24 13.16 -19.00
CA ALA A 17 4.54 13.37 -20.42
C ALA A 17 4.38 12.08 -21.24
N ARG A 18 4.80 10.93 -20.69
CA ARG A 18 4.58 9.60 -21.29
C ARG A 18 3.11 9.26 -21.39
N ALA A 19 2.37 9.38 -20.29
CA ALA A 19 0.93 9.07 -20.25
C ALA A 19 0.13 9.92 -21.26
N LEU A 20 0.41 11.22 -21.34
CA LEU A 20 -0.22 12.13 -22.30
C LEU A 20 0.12 11.74 -23.76
N ARG A 21 1.38 11.41 -24.06
CA ARG A 21 1.77 10.96 -25.40
C ARG A 21 1.08 9.64 -25.79
N GLN A 22 0.98 8.69 -24.86
CA GLN A 22 0.29 7.41 -25.09
C GLN A 22 -1.22 7.58 -25.28
N ALA A 23 -1.83 8.60 -24.65
CA ALA A 23 -3.24 8.91 -24.80
C ALA A 23 -3.60 9.69 -26.08
N ALA A 24 -2.65 10.44 -26.66
CA ALA A 24 -2.86 11.30 -27.82
C ALA A 24 -3.51 10.64 -29.05
N PRO A 25 -3.28 9.35 -29.37
CA PRO A 25 -3.98 8.66 -30.46
C PRO A 25 -5.49 8.43 -30.21
N HIS A 26 -5.94 8.54 -28.96
CA HIS A 26 -7.29 8.16 -28.53
C HIS A 26 -8.14 9.37 -28.10
N ILE A 27 -7.51 10.40 -27.56
CA ILE A 27 -8.17 11.63 -27.09
C ILE A 27 -7.34 12.86 -27.46
N TYR A 28 -8.00 14.02 -27.57
CA TYR A 28 -7.29 15.28 -27.79
C TYR A 28 -6.41 15.62 -26.59
N ILE A 29 -5.12 15.86 -26.86
CA ILE A 29 -4.13 16.33 -25.90
C ILE A 29 -3.51 17.61 -26.46
N ASP A 30 -3.40 18.64 -25.64
CA ASP A 30 -2.69 19.86 -26.02
C ASP A 30 -1.18 19.60 -26.05
N GLU A 31 -0.60 19.59 -27.26
CA GLU A 31 0.83 19.37 -27.49
C GLU A 31 1.72 20.43 -26.82
N ALA A 32 1.20 21.62 -26.49
CA ALA A 32 1.96 22.63 -25.75
C ALA A 32 2.25 22.17 -24.32
N ILE A 33 1.33 21.42 -23.68
CA ILE A 33 1.53 20.87 -22.34
C ILE A 33 2.63 19.82 -22.35
N VAL A 34 2.60 18.91 -23.34
CA VAL A 34 3.63 17.87 -23.50
C VAL A 34 4.99 18.51 -23.76
N LYS A 35 5.05 19.49 -24.66
CA LYS A 35 6.29 20.21 -24.96
C LYS A 35 6.86 20.91 -23.72
N SER A 36 6.03 21.63 -22.98
CA SER A 36 6.46 22.33 -21.76
C SER A 36 7.00 21.37 -20.69
N ALA A 37 6.38 20.19 -20.54
CA ALA A 37 6.89 19.14 -19.66
C ALA A 37 8.27 18.63 -20.12
N LEU A 38 8.48 18.41 -21.42
CA LEU A 38 9.78 17.99 -21.95
C LEU A 38 10.85 19.08 -21.80
N GLU A 39 10.50 20.35 -22.00
CA GLU A 39 11.41 21.48 -21.78
C GLU A 39 11.86 21.60 -20.32
N TYR A 40 10.94 21.35 -19.38
CA TYR A 40 11.30 21.24 -17.96
C TYR A 40 12.28 20.09 -17.73
N LEU A 41 12.03 18.90 -18.26
CA LEU A 41 12.92 17.75 -18.12
C LEU A 41 14.32 18.02 -18.69
N VAL A 42 14.42 18.72 -19.83
CA VAL A 42 15.70 19.15 -20.40
C VAL A 42 16.53 19.94 -19.37
N SER A 43 15.88 20.82 -18.59
CA SER A 43 16.57 21.63 -17.58
C SER A 43 17.12 20.84 -16.39
N THR A 44 16.69 19.58 -16.24
CA THR A 44 17.12 18.67 -15.15
C THR A 44 18.23 17.69 -15.58
N GLN A 45 18.69 17.75 -16.83
CA GLN A 45 19.79 16.93 -17.32
C GLN A 45 21.15 17.54 -16.94
N ASN A 46 22.00 16.73 -16.34
CA ASN A 46 23.38 17.07 -16.03
C ASN A 46 24.28 17.03 -17.26
N ALA A 47 25.45 17.68 -17.16
CA ALA A 47 26.46 17.69 -18.20
C ALA A 47 26.97 16.28 -18.57
N ASN A 48 26.91 15.33 -17.64
CA ASN A 48 27.30 13.94 -17.85
C ASN A 48 26.23 13.08 -18.58
N GLY A 49 25.03 13.62 -18.81
CA GLY A 49 23.90 12.97 -19.47
C GLY A 49 22.83 12.39 -18.54
N GLY A 50 23.11 12.26 -17.24
CA GLY A 50 22.15 11.79 -16.25
C GLY A 50 21.10 12.85 -15.90
N PHE A 51 19.97 12.43 -15.35
CA PHE A 51 18.92 13.33 -14.83
C PHE A 51 18.89 13.31 -13.30
N GLU A 52 18.59 14.45 -12.70
CA GLU A 52 18.43 14.58 -11.25
C GLU A 52 16.96 14.79 -10.86
N GLU A 53 16.58 14.23 -9.71
CA GLU A 53 15.26 14.45 -9.16
C GLU A 53 15.16 15.86 -8.58
N SER A 54 14.04 16.53 -8.86
CA SER A 54 13.71 17.81 -8.27
C SER A 54 12.60 17.63 -7.24
N GLY A 55 12.79 18.17 -6.03
CA GLY A 55 11.82 17.99 -4.94
C GLY A 55 12.00 16.69 -4.17
N ASP A 56 10.89 16.14 -3.65
CA ASP A 56 10.90 14.98 -2.77
C ASP A 56 10.99 13.67 -3.57
N VAL A 57 11.90 12.79 -3.16
CA VAL A 57 12.08 11.45 -3.75
C VAL A 57 11.05 10.50 -3.15
N PHE A 58 10.08 10.06 -3.96
CA PHE A 58 8.99 9.19 -3.50
C PHE A 58 9.37 7.71 -3.42
N GLU A 59 10.35 7.28 -4.22
CA GLU A 59 10.89 5.93 -4.25
C GLU A 59 12.40 6.02 -4.50
N ASP A 60 13.19 5.40 -3.63
CA ASP A 60 14.65 5.42 -3.71
C ASP A 60 15.18 4.03 -4.02
N PHE A 61 15.83 3.89 -5.17
CA PHE A 61 16.41 2.62 -5.63
C PHE A 61 17.86 2.43 -5.18
N GLY A 62 18.53 3.48 -4.68
CA GLY A 62 19.94 3.42 -4.28
C GLY A 62 20.90 3.11 -5.44
N ASP A 63 20.58 3.58 -6.65
CA ASP A 63 21.25 3.22 -7.90
C ASP A 63 21.93 4.40 -8.60
N ASP A 64 22.28 5.43 -7.82
CA ASP A 64 22.94 6.66 -8.27
C ASP A 64 22.19 7.40 -9.41
N GLY A 65 20.86 7.24 -9.50
CA GLY A 65 20.02 7.95 -10.46
C GLY A 65 19.90 7.28 -11.83
N LEU A 66 20.38 6.04 -11.98
CA LEU A 66 20.29 5.29 -13.23
C LEU A 66 18.85 5.00 -13.63
N SER A 67 18.01 4.54 -12.70
CA SER A 67 16.59 4.26 -12.96
C SER A 67 15.82 5.52 -13.31
N LEU A 68 16.08 6.64 -12.63
CA LEU A 68 15.49 7.93 -12.98
C LEU A 68 15.89 8.33 -14.40
N THR A 69 17.18 8.29 -14.70
CA THR A 69 17.70 8.64 -16.03
C THR A 69 17.08 7.76 -17.11
N ALA A 70 16.99 6.45 -16.88
CA ALA A 70 16.35 5.50 -17.78
C ALA A 70 14.88 5.84 -18.00
N PHE A 71 14.14 6.08 -16.91
CA PHE A 71 12.72 6.41 -16.96
C PHE A 71 12.45 7.72 -17.73
N VAL A 72 13.24 8.77 -17.47
CA VAL A 72 13.14 10.05 -18.20
C VAL A 72 13.52 9.86 -19.67
N THR A 73 14.53 9.04 -19.96
CA THR A 73 14.93 8.72 -21.33
C THR A 73 13.80 8.04 -22.10
N LEU A 74 13.01 7.16 -21.49
CA LEU A 74 11.80 6.60 -22.12
C LEU A 74 10.80 7.68 -22.53
N ALA A 75 10.63 8.73 -21.72
CA ALA A 75 9.74 9.84 -22.06
C ALA A 75 10.18 10.54 -23.35
N PHE A 76 11.49 10.78 -23.51
CA PHE A 76 12.04 11.35 -24.74
C PHE A 76 11.94 10.38 -25.92
N ILE A 77 12.18 9.08 -25.73
CA ILE A 77 12.04 8.07 -26.81
C ILE A 77 10.60 8.02 -27.33
N GLU A 78 9.61 7.97 -26.43
CA GLU A 78 8.19 7.93 -26.80
C GLU A 78 7.73 9.21 -27.54
N ASN A 79 8.42 10.33 -27.30
CA ASN A 79 8.15 11.62 -27.91
C ASN A 79 9.11 11.98 -29.08
N ALA A 80 10.09 11.14 -29.41
CA ALA A 80 11.17 11.47 -30.33
C ALA A 80 10.69 11.83 -31.75
N LYS A 81 9.58 11.23 -32.21
CA LYS A 81 8.99 11.53 -33.52
C LYS A 81 8.38 12.93 -33.58
N ALA A 82 7.81 13.40 -32.47
CA ALA A 82 7.16 14.72 -32.39
C ALA A 82 8.18 15.84 -32.15
N TYR A 83 9.28 15.55 -31.43
CA TYR A 83 10.28 16.54 -31.04
C TYR A 83 11.72 16.04 -31.36
N PRO A 84 12.12 16.00 -32.63
CA PRO A 84 13.43 15.53 -33.05
C PRO A 84 14.59 16.39 -32.52
N GLU A 85 14.35 17.63 -32.09
CA GLU A 85 15.34 18.53 -31.50
C GLU A 85 16.04 17.96 -30.26
N TYR A 86 15.42 17.01 -29.55
CA TYR A 86 15.98 16.39 -28.35
C TYR A 86 16.93 15.21 -28.63
N THR A 87 17.25 14.90 -29.89
CA THR A 87 18.13 13.77 -30.27
C THR A 87 19.49 13.80 -29.57
N ASN A 88 20.12 14.99 -29.47
CA ASN A 88 21.42 15.11 -28.80
C ASN A 88 21.33 14.87 -27.29
N LEU A 89 20.24 15.30 -26.65
CA LEU A 89 19.97 15.04 -25.24
C LEU A 89 19.76 13.54 -24.99
N LEU A 90 19.03 12.88 -25.90
CA LEU A 90 18.81 11.43 -25.86
C LEU A 90 20.14 10.65 -25.94
N ASN A 91 21.01 11.00 -26.89
CA ASN A 91 22.31 10.34 -27.05
C ASN A 91 23.18 10.45 -25.78
N LYS A 92 23.23 11.63 -25.15
CA LYS A 92 23.95 11.82 -23.88
C LYS A 92 23.38 10.94 -22.76
N ALA A 93 22.06 10.81 -22.68
CA ALA A 93 21.41 9.97 -21.68
C ALA A 93 21.72 8.48 -21.92
N LEU A 94 21.69 8.01 -23.18
CA LEU A 94 22.07 6.65 -23.55
C LEU A 94 23.54 6.34 -23.24
N ASP A 95 24.45 7.30 -23.46
CA ASP A 95 25.88 7.18 -23.12
C ASP A 95 26.09 7.12 -21.60
N TYR A 96 25.32 7.90 -20.84
CA TYR A 96 25.32 7.85 -19.38
C TYR A 96 24.84 6.48 -18.88
N LEU A 97 23.70 6.01 -19.38
CA LEU A 97 23.12 4.71 -19.00
C LEU A 97 24.06 3.56 -19.33
N THR A 98 24.64 3.53 -20.53
CA THR A 98 25.57 2.45 -20.92
C THR A 98 26.75 2.36 -19.95
N ARG A 99 27.42 3.48 -19.67
CA ARG A 99 28.56 3.52 -18.74
C ARG A 99 28.15 3.22 -17.30
N GLY A 100 27.00 3.73 -16.85
CA GLY A 100 26.53 3.55 -15.49
C GLY A 100 26.10 2.11 -15.21
N LEU A 101 25.39 1.49 -16.15
CA LEU A 101 24.97 0.10 -16.04
C LEU A 101 26.17 -0.85 -16.04
N ASP A 102 27.20 -0.61 -16.86
CA ASP A 102 28.42 -1.44 -16.84
C ASP A 102 29.09 -1.49 -15.46
N ASN A 103 28.97 -0.42 -14.66
CA ASN A 103 29.58 -0.31 -13.34
C ASN A 103 28.62 -0.58 -12.16
N SER A 104 27.34 -0.79 -12.44
CA SER A 104 26.30 -1.01 -11.41
C SER A 104 25.85 -2.47 -11.40
N ASN A 105 25.55 -3.00 -10.22
CA ASN A 105 24.87 -4.30 -10.04
C ASN A 105 23.41 -4.15 -9.62
N ASP A 106 22.85 -2.93 -9.63
CA ASP A 106 21.45 -2.74 -9.28
C ASP A 106 20.53 -3.34 -10.34
N LEU A 107 19.66 -4.23 -9.87
CA LEU A 107 18.82 -5.02 -10.74
C LEU A 107 17.68 -4.21 -11.36
N HIS A 108 17.20 -3.19 -10.65
CA HIS A 108 16.16 -2.31 -11.15
C HIS A 108 16.69 -1.44 -12.29
N ALA A 109 17.82 -0.75 -12.05
CA ALA A 109 18.54 0.00 -13.07
C ALA A 109 18.84 -0.85 -14.31
N THR A 110 19.33 -2.08 -14.10
CA THR A 110 19.63 -3.03 -15.18
C THR A 110 18.39 -3.35 -16.02
N ALA A 111 17.24 -3.62 -15.41
CA ALA A 111 16.03 -3.99 -16.14
C ALA A 111 15.46 -2.81 -16.95
N ILE A 112 15.21 -1.66 -16.32
CA ILE A 112 14.67 -0.48 -17.03
C ILE A 112 15.66 0.04 -18.07
N GLY A 113 16.95 0.07 -17.74
CA GLY A 113 18.02 0.48 -18.64
C GLY A 113 18.12 -0.43 -19.87
N THR A 114 18.05 -1.75 -19.69
CA THR A 114 18.02 -2.71 -20.80
C THR A 114 16.81 -2.49 -21.71
N TYR A 115 15.64 -2.22 -21.12
CA TYR A 115 14.45 -1.88 -21.89
C TYR A 115 14.62 -0.59 -22.68
N VAL A 116 15.17 0.48 -22.09
CA VAL A 116 15.46 1.75 -22.77
C VAL A 116 16.42 1.55 -23.94
N LEU A 117 17.53 0.84 -23.72
CA LEU A 117 18.51 0.55 -24.77
C LEU A 117 17.90 -0.28 -25.90
N SER A 118 16.98 -1.19 -25.56
CA SER A 118 16.21 -1.96 -26.54
C SER A 118 15.28 -1.08 -27.38
N ARG A 119 14.53 -0.19 -26.73
CA ARG A 119 13.63 0.78 -27.38
C ARG A 119 14.36 1.78 -28.27
N ALA A 120 15.57 2.18 -27.86
CA ALA A 120 16.45 3.05 -28.65
C ALA A 120 17.19 2.30 -29.77
N ASN A 121 17.06 0.97 -29.85
CA ASN A 121 17.84 0.11 -30.73
C ASN A 121 19.36 0.34 -30.59
N HIS A 122 19.84 0.55 -29.36
CA HIS A 122 21.23 0.84 -29.06
C HIS A 122 22.13 -0.39 -29.27
N ASN A 123 23.37 -0.18 -29.69
CA ASN A 123 24.32 -1.28 -29.99
C ASN A 123 24.59 -2.20 -28.79
N SER A 124 24.56 -1.65 -27.57
CA SER A 124 24.81 -2.41 -26.34
C SER A 124 23.61 -3.24 -25.85
N LYS A 125 22.43 -3.14 -26.48
CA LYS A 125 21.20 -3.80 -25.99
C LYS A 125 21.36 -5.31 -25.81
N SER A 126 22.08 -5.97 -26.72
CA SER A 126 22.28 -7.42 -26.67
C SER A 126 23.12 -7.85 -25.46
N ALA A 127 24.15 -7.07 -25.12
CA ALA A 127 24.99 -7.35 -23.96
C ALA A 127 24.20 -7.22 -22.64
N PHE A 128 23.38 -6.17 -22.53
CA PHE A 128 22.56 -5.97 -21.32
C PHE A 128 21.37 -6.94 -21.23
N LEU A 129 20.79 -7.37 -22.35
CA LEU A 129 19.80 -8.48 -22.36
C LEU A 129 20.40 -9.77 -21.82
N GLN A 130 21.60 -10.13 -22.28
CA GLN A 130 22.30 -11.33 -21.80
C GLN A 130 22.64 -11.22 -20.31
N ARG A 131 23.10 -10.05 -19.87
CA ARG A 131 23.35 -9.79 -18.45
C ARG A 131 22.07 -9.92 -17.62
N LEU A 132 20.97 -9.32 -18.07
CA LEU A 132 19.68 -9.40 -17.38
C LEU A 132 19.22 -10.87 -17.27
N ASP A 133 19.30 -11.65 -18.35
CA ASP A 133 18.96 -13.08 -18.33
C ASP A 133 19.81 -13.87 -17.33
N SER A 134 21.11 -13.56 -17.20
CA SER A 134 22.00 -14.21 -16.22
C SER A 134 21.62 -13.95 -14.75
N LEU A 135 20.85 -12.90 -14.48
CA LEU A 135 20.37 -12.53 -13.15
C LEU A 135 18.97 -13.09 -12.84
N ALA A 136 18.36 -13.81 -13.79
CA ALA A 136 17.01 -14.32 -13.66
C ALA A 136 16.94 -15.56 -12.77
N VAL A 137 15.88 -15.64 -11.98
CA VAL A 137 15.46 -16.87 -11.30
C VAL A 137 14.58 -17.67 -12.26
N ASN A 138 14.87 -18.96 -12.42
CA ASN A 138 14.12 -19.88 -13.26
C ASN A 138 13.63 -21.06 -12.41
N GLU A 139 12.32 -21.22 -12.27
CA GLU A 139 11.69 -22.27 -11.46
C GLU A 139 10.32 -22.62 -12.04
N ASP A 140 9.95 -23.91 -12.07
CA ASP A 140 8.63 -24.39 -12.51
C ASP A 140 8.13 -23.80 -13.85
N GLY A 141 9.04 -23.62 -14.81
CA GLY A 141 8.72 -23.05 -16.13
C GLY A 141 8.36 -21.55 -16.10
N LYS A 142 8.71 -20.86 -15.01
CA LYS A 142 8.58 -19.42 -14.79
C LYS A 142 9.96 -18.79 -14.72
N LYS A 143 10.04 -17.51 -15.10
CA LYS A 143 11.27 -16.70 -15.07
C LYS A 143 10.96 -15.35 -14.43
N TRP A 144 11.75 -14.89 -13.47
CA TRP A 144 11.56 -13.57 -12.85
C TRP A 144 12.85 -13.05 -12.23
N TRP A 145 12.80 -11.81 -11.77
CA TRP A 145 13.91 -11.16 -11.09
C TRP A 145 13.53 -10.81 -9.67
N ASN A 146 14.41 -11.15 -8.73
CA ASN A 146 14.10 -11.12 -7.30
C ASN A 146 15.07 -10.24 -6.52
N LYS A 147 14.57 -9.13 -5.96
CA LYS A 147 15.27 -8.31 -4.97
C LYS A 147 14.77 -8.73 -3.58
N THR A 148 15.48 -9.66 -2.95
CA THR A 148 15.11 -10.24 -1.65
C THR A 148 15.03 -9.18 -0.55
N ALA A 149 14.08 -9.35 0.37
CA ALA A 149 14.00 -8.50 1.56
C ALA A 149 15.20 -8.75 2.50
N PRO A 150 15.67 -7.72 3.24
CA PRO A 150 16.74 -7.89 4.22
C PRO A 150 16.40 -8.98 5.24
N THR A 151 17.37 -9.78 5.64
CA THR A 151 17.16 -10.89 6.61
C THR A 151 16.60 -10.42 7.95
N ALA A 152 16.85 -9.17 8.34
CA ALA A 152 16.25 -8.54 9.51
C ALA A 152 14.70 -8.46 9.44
N GLU A 153 14.13 -8.47 8.23
CA GLU A 153 12.69 -8.56 8.01
C GLU A 153 12.16 -10.00 8.07
N GLY A 154 13.01 -11.01 8.24
CA GLY A 154 12.66 -12.43 8.28
C GLY A 154 11.50 -12.81 9.23
N PRO A 155 11.36 -12.19 10.42
CA PRO A 155 10.21 -12.41 11.30
C PRO A 155 8.87 -11.93 10.75
N SER A 156 8.87 -11.14 9.66
CA SER A 156 7.66 -10.65 9.00
C SER A 156 6.89 -11.80 8.32
N PRO A 157 5.59 -12.00 8.64
CA PRO A 157 4.72 -12.87 7.85
C PRO A 157 4.63 -12.50 6.36
N TRP A 158 5.06 -11.29 5.97
CA TRP A 158 5.11 -10.81 4.58
C TRP A 158 6.50 -10.97 3.95
N TYR A 159 7.49 -11.50 4.68
CA TYR A 159 8.88 -11.60 4.23
C TYR A 159 9.03 -12.36 2.90
N ASN A 160 8.31 -13.47 2.77
CA ASN A 160 8.33 -14.32 1.57
C ASN A 160 7.36 -13.85 0.48
N ARG A 161 6.63 -12.74 0.70
CA ARG A 161 5.72 -12.22 -0.30
C ARG A 161 6.53 -11.53 -1.40
N THR A 162 6.11 -11.72 -2.65
CA THR A 162 6.65 -10.95 -3.78
C THR A 162 6.51 -9.45 -3.52
N ARG A 163 7.62 -8.73 -3.65
CA ARG A 163 7.68 -7.28 -3.51
C ARG A 163 7.26 -6.61 -4.82
N SER A 164 6.70 -5.41 -4.73
CA SER A 164 6.29 -4.59 -5.89
C SER A 164 7.45 -4.42 -6.88
N VAL A 165 8.65 -4.10 -6.38
CA VAL A 165 9.84 -3.93 -7.22
C VAL A 165 10.17 -5.17 -8.06
N ASN A 166 9.91 -6.39 -7.56
CA ASN A 166 10.18 -7.61 -8.35
C ASN A 166 9.24 -7.71 -9.56
N ILE A 167 7.99 -7.28 -9.40
CA ILE A 167 7.01 -7.22 -10.48
C ILE A 167 7.45 -6.18 -11.51
N GLU A 168 7.85 -4.99 -11.07
CA GLU A 168 8.33 -3.91 -11.94
C GLU A 168 9.57 -4.33 -12.75
N ILE A 169 10.60 -4.85 -12.09
CA ILE A 169 11.83 -5.36 -12.73
C ILE A 169 11.48 -6.43 -13.77
N SER A 170 10.69 -7.43 -13.38
CA SER A 170 10.32 -8.53 -14.28
C SER A 170 9.47 -8.05 -15.45
N SER A 171 8.67 -6.99 -15.25
CA SER A 171 7.86 -6.38 -16.31
C SER A 171 8.72 -5.62 -17.31
N TYR A 172 9.70 -4.84 -16.85
CA TYR A 172 10.69 -4.23 -17.74
C TYR A 172 11.51 -5.27 -18.51
N ALA A 173 11.90 -6.36 -17.86
CA ALA A 173 12.57 -7.47 -18.52
C ALA A 173 11.69 -8.11 -19.60
N ALA A 174 10.42 -8.38 -19.32
CA ALA A 174 9.47 -8.89 -20.30
C ALA A 174 9.30 -7.94 -21.50
N LEU A 175 9.17 -6.63 -21.23
CA LEU A 175 9.10 -5.61 -22.27
C LEU A 175 10.38 -5.57 -23.13
N ALA A 176 11.56 -5.66 -22.53
CA ALA A 176 12.83 -5.71 -23.25
C ALA A 176 12.93 -6.97 -24.15
N LEU A 177 12.52 -8.13 -23.66
CA LEU A 177 12.49 -9.38 -24.42
C LEU A 177 11.51 -9.27 -25.60
N LEU A 178 10.30 -8.77 -25.36
CA LEU A 178 9.29 -8.58 -26.41
C LEU A 178 9.75 -7.56 -27.46
N GLU A 179 10.39 -6.46 -27.06
CA GLU A 179 10.94 -5.45 -27.97
C GLU A 179 11.98 -6.04 -28.93
N ASN A 180 12.75 -7.03 -28.48
CA ASN A 180 13.75 -7.73 -29.30
C ASN A 180 13.23 -9.03 -29.93
N ASN A 181 11.91 -9.26 -29.95
CA ASN A 181 11.27 -10.45 -30.52
C ASN A 181 11.69 -11.79 -29.88
N LEU A 182 12.19 -11.77 -28.63
CA LEU A 182 12.55 -12.96 -27.85
C LEU A 182 11.33 -13.54 -27.13
N ILE A 183 10.32 -13.94 -27.91
CA ILE A 183 8.99 -14.34 -27.39
C ILE A 183 9.09 -15.58 -26.50
N GLY A 184 9.92 -16.55 -26.89
CA GLY A 184 10.14 -17.78 -26.12
C GLY A 184 10.64 -17.51 -24.70
N ASP A 185 11.51 -16.51 -24.54
CA ASP A 185 12.06 -16.11 -23.24
C ASP A 185 11.11 -15.22 -22.45
N ALA A 186 10.25 -14.43 -23.12
CA ALA A 186 9.26 -13.59 -22.47
C ALA A 186 8.11 -14.40 -21.85
N LEU A 187 7.72 -15.53 -22.47
CA LEU A 187 6.58 -16.35 -22.02
C LEU A 187 6.68 -16.82 -20.56
N PRO A 188 7.81 -17.39 -20.08
CA PRO A 188 7.99 -17.73 -18.67
C PRO A 188 7.85 -16.53 -17.72
N VAL A 189 8.24 -15.33 -18.17
CA VAL A 189 8.11 -14.09 -17.37
C VAL A 189 6.66 -13.65 -17.26
N LEU A 190 5.94 -13.66 -18.38
CA LEU A 190 4.51 -13.31 -18.43
C LEU A 190 3.65 -14.28 -17.61
N LYS A 191 4.00 -15.58 -17.60
CA LYS A 191 3.37 -16.57 -16.70
C LYS A 191 3.60 -16.25 -15.23
N TRP A 192 4.81 -15.84 -14.86
CA TRP A 192 5.09 -15.45 -13.50
C TRP A 192 4.32 -14.18 -13.11
N LEU A 193 4.30 -13.16 -13.97
CA LEU A 193 3.54 -11.93 -13.75
C LEU A 193 2.04 -12.19 -13.59
N ALA A 194 1.48 -13.09 -14.39
CA ALA A 194 0.09 -13.52 -14.27
C ALA A 194 -0.26 -14.00 -12.86
N ASP A 195 0.64 -14.75 -12.20
CA ASP A 195 0.44 -15.26 -10.85
C ASP A 195 0.54 -14.19 -9.76
N GLN A 196 1.15 -13.05 -10.04
CA GLN A 196 1.31 -11.97 -9.06
C GLN A 196 0.12 -11.00 -9.03
N ARG A 197 -0.88 -11.18 -9.91
CA ARG A 197 -2.03 -10.29 -10.00
C ARG A 197 -2.96 -10.42 -8.79
N ASN A 198 -3.55 -9.30 -8.40
CA ASN A 198 -4.58 -9.24 -7.38
C ASN A 198 -5.98 -9.56 -7.95
N ALA A 199 -6.98 -9.67 -7.08
CA ALA A 199 -8.36 -10.02 -7.46
C ALA A 199 -9.04 -9.02 -8.42
N PHE A 200 -8.52 -7.79 -8.52
CA PHE A 200 -9.02 -6.73 -9.39
C PHE A 200 -8.21 -6.60 -10.68
N GLY A 201 -7.23 -7.47 -10.90
CA GLY A 201 -6.44 -7.54 -12.12
C GLY A 201 -5.20 -6.64 -12.17
N GLY A 202 -4.97 -5.81 -11.15
CA GLY A 202 -3.72 -5.07 -10.95
C GLY A 202 -2.71 -5.86 -10.11
N PHE A 203 -1.71 -5.18 -9.56
CA PHE A 203 -0.64 -5.79 -8.76
C PHE A 203 -0.61 -5.20 -7.33
N VAL A 204 0.56 -5.05 -6.72
CA VAL A 204 0.71 -4.71 -5.30
C VAL A 204 0.73 -3.19 -5.08
N SER A 205 1.30 -2.42 -6.01
CA SER A 205 1.41 -0.96 -5.96
C SER A 205 0.88 -0.30 -7.25
N SER A 206 1.27 0.94 -7.53
CA SER A 206 0.90 1.65 -8.76
C SER A 206 1.87 1.38 -9.92
N GLN A 207 3.19 1.52 -9.70
CA GLN A 207 4.18 1.38 -10.79
C GLN A 207 4.26 -0.05 -11.32
N ASP A 208 4.32 -1.03 -10.44
CA ASP A 208 4.25 -2.44 -10.80
C ASP A 208 2.99 -2.77 -11.61
N THR A 209 1.85 -2.14 -11.27
CA THR A 209 0.60 -2.31 -12.00
C THR A 209 0.67 -1.72 -13.39
N VAL A 210 1.20 -0.50 -13.54
CA VAL A 210 1.32 0.15 -14.85
C VAL A 210 2.23 -0.66 -15.77
N VAL A 211 3.45 -0.96 -15.32
CA VAL A 211 4.44 -1.65 -16.15
C VAL A 211 4.08 -3.13 -16.35
N GLY A 212 3.54 -3.79 -15.32
CA GLY A 212 3.09 -5.19 -15.39
C GLY A 212 1.92 -5.40 -16.34
N ILE A 213 0.91 -4.52 -16.30
CA ILE A 213 -0.17 -4.55 -17.28
C ILE A 213 0.37 -4.19 -18.66
N GLN A 214 1.26 -3.22 -18.79
CA GLN A 214 1.90 -2.88 -20.08
C GLN A 214 2.62 -4.09 -20.69
N ALA A 215 3.36 -4.87 -19.90
CA ALA A 215 4.04 -6.08 -20.37
C ALA A 215 3.04 -7.15 -20.85
N LEU A 216 1.99 -7.41 -20.08
CA LEU A 216 0.93 -8.36 -20.44
C LEU A 216 0.18 -7.93 -21.70
N MET A 217 -0.12 -6.63 -21.84
CA MET A 217 -0.78 -6.06 -23.02
C MET A 217 0.12 -6.11 -24.26
N ALA A 218 1.41 -5.79 -24.14
CA ALA A 218 2.36 -5.86 -25.26
C ALA A 218 2.46 -7.28 -25.86
N PHE A 219 2.30 -8.31 -25.02
CA PHE A 219 2.13 -9.68 -25.50
C PHE A 219 0.73 -9.90 -26.10
N ALA A 220 -0.33 -9.52 -25.40
CA ALA A 220 -1.71 -9.73 -25.84
C ALA A 220 -1.99 -9.08 -27.21
N GLU A 221 -1.47 -7.89 -27.50
CA GLU A 221 -1.64 -7.20 -28.78
C GLU A 221 -1.06 -7.98 -29.97
N ARG A 222 0.01 -8.73 -29.74
CA ARG A 222 0.69 -9.51 -30.78
C ARG A 222 0.10 -10.92 -30.95
N PHE A 223 -0.44 -11.50 -29.87
CA PHE A 223 -0.78 -12.93 -29.82
C PHE A 223 -2.23 -13.25 -29.48
N SER A 224 -3.08 -12.26 -29.18
CA SER A 224 -4.51 -12.51 -28.96
C SER A 224 -5.21 -12.84 -30.27
N SER A 225 -5.89 -13.99 -30.31
CA SER A 225 -6.65 -14.44 -31.47
C SER A 225 -8.03 -13.78 -31.51
N GLN A 226 -8.40 -13.23 -32.68
CA GLN A 226 -9.78 -12.81 -32.94
C GLN A 226 -10.77 -13.98 -33.01
N ALA A 227 -10.27 -15.21 -33.14
CA ALA A 227 -11.06 -16.45 -33.20
C ALA A 227 -10.90 -17.29 -31.92
N ASN A 228 -10.86 -16.64 -30.74
CA ASN A 228 -10.89 -17.35 -29.47
C ASN A 228 -12.16 -18.22 -29.41
N ASN A 229 -11.99 -19.49 -29.04
CA ASN A 229 -13.03 -20.45 -28.74
C ASN A 229 -12.46 -21.51 -27.79
N VAL A 230 -12.48 -21.18 -26.50
CA VAL A 230 -11.93 -21.99 -25.41
C VAL A 230 -13.05 -22.34 -24.46
N GLN A 231 -13.22 -23.63 -24.18
CA GLN A 231 -14.08 -24.12 -23.12
C GLN A 231 -13.19 -24.46 -21.90
N ILE A 232 -13.48 -23.81 -20.79
CA ILE A 232 -12.81 -24.02 -19.51
C ILE A 232 -13.73 -24.85 -18.62
N SER A 233 -13.24 -25.98 -18.13
CA SER A 233 -13.91 -26.80 -17.13
C SER A 233 -13.25 -26.62 -15.77
N VAL A 234 -14.06 -26.26 -14.78
CA VAL A 234 -13.66 -26.10 -13.38
C VAL A 234 -14.32 -27.20 -12.56
N GLN A 235 -13.53 -28.17 -12.12
CA GLN A 235 -13.97 -29.33 -11.34
C GLN A 235 -13.61 -29.15 -9.86
N TYR A 236 -14.57 -29.38 -8.97
CA TYR A 236 -14.39 -29.23 -7.53
C TYR A 236 -15.36 -30.10 -6.72
N GLY A 237 -15.04 -30.31 -5.43
CA GLY A 237 -15.89 -31.08 -4.52
C GLY A 237 -16.08 -32.54 -4.94
N GLN A 238 -17.27 -33.11 -4.71
CA GLN A 238 -17.61 -34.47 -5.10
C GLN A 238 -18.14 -34.54 -6.54
N GLY A 239 -17.28 -34.15 -7.50
CA GLY A 239 -17.58 -34.27 -8.93
C GLY A 239 -18.47 -33.16 -9.50
N VAL A 240 -18.51 -31.98 -8.87
CA VAL A 240 -19.18 -30.82 -9.45
C VAL A 240 -18.30 -30.24 -10.55
N GLU A 241 -18.90 -29.97 -11.70
CA GLU A 241 -18.25 -29.34 -12.85
C GLU A 241 -18.97 -28.05 -13.22
N THR A 242 -18.20 -26.99 -13.43
CA THR A 242 -18.69 -25.72 -13.96
C THR A 242 -17.95 -25.41 -15.26
N LEU A 243 -18.70 -25.20 -16.33
CA LEU A 243 -18.16 -24.90 -17.65
C LEU A 243 -18.26 -23.40 -17.93
N LEU A 244 -17.14 -22.79 -18.34
CA LEU A 244 -17.07 -21.42 -18.81
C LEU A 244 -16.64 -21.43 -20.27
N ASN A 245 -17.37 -20.74 -21.12
CA ASN A 245 -17.07 -20.69 -22.56
C ASN A 245 -16.58 -19.29 -22.92
N VAL A 246 -15.35 -19.20 -23.41
CA VAL A 246 -14.72 -17.95 -23.86
C VAL A 246 -14.59 -18.00 -25.38
N ASN A 247 -15.36 -17.17 -26.06
CA ASN A 247 -15.36 -17.03 -27.51
C ASN A 247 -15.04 -15.59 -27.94
N ALA A 248 -14.99 -15.34 -29.25
CA ALA A 248 -14.71 -14.02 -29.81
C ALA A 248 -15.69 -12.92 -29.34
N GLN A 249 -16.94 -13.27 -29.06
CA GLN A 249 -17.99 -12.31 -28.69
C GLN A 249 -17.94 -11.92 -27.20
N ASN A 250 -17.45 -12.81 -26.34
CA ASN A 250 -17.40 -12.60 -24.89
C ASN A 250 -15.96 -12.58 -24.32
N SER A 251 -14.94 -12.47 -25.18
CA SER A 251 -13.53 -12.50 -24.79
C SER A 251 -13.10 -11.41 -23.81
N LEU A 252 -13.81 -10.27 -23.82
CA LEU A 252 -13.59 -9.14 -22.91
C LEU A 252 -14.54 -9.15 -21.70
N ALA A 253 -15.53 -10.05 -21.68
CA ALA A 253 -16.47 -10.15 -20.58
C ALA A 253 -15.88 -10.99 -19.44
N LEU A 254 -15.78 -10.41 -18.25
CA LEU A 254 -15.37 -11.14 -17.06
C LEU A 254 -16.44 -12.20 -16.72
N GLN A 255 -16.01 -13.47 -16.71
CA GLN A 255 -16.81 -14.59 -16.24
C GLN A 255 -16.27 -15.02 -14.89
N SER A 256 -17.04 -14.84 -13.83
CA SER A 256 -16.67 -15.22 -12.46
C SER A 256 -17.64 -16.24 -11.89
N TYR A 257 -17.11 -17.13 -11.04
CA TYR A 257 -17.89 -18.13 -10.33
C TYR A 257 -17.38 -18.21 -8.89
N GLU A 258 -18.30 -18.08 -7.93
CA GLU A 258 -17.96 -18.18 -6.51
C GLU A 258 -17.97 -19.65 -6.08
N LEU A 259 -16.80 -20.13 -5.63
CA LEU A 259 -16.65 -21.48 -5.12
C LEU A 259 -17.14 -21.56 -3.66
N PRO A 260 -17.77 -22.67 -3.24
CA PRO A 260 -18.12 -22.86 -1.84
C PRO A 260 -16.90 -22.81 -0.92
N ASN A 261 -17.04 -22.22 0.26
CA ASN A 261 -15.96 -22.07 1.23
C ASN A 261 -15.44 -23.40 1.82
N THR A 262 -16.12 -24.52 1.56
CA THR A 262 -15.71 -25.88 1.97
C THR A 262 -14.74 -26.54 0.98
N ILE A 263 -14.56 -25.96 -0.20
CA ILE A 263 -13.70 -26.54 -1.25
C ILE A 263 -12.22 -26.37 -0.91
N ARG A 264 -11.45 -27.45 -1.06
CA ARG A 264 -10.00 -27.45 -0.85
C ARG A 264 -9.18 -27.67 -2.11
N ASN A 265 -9.74 -28.39 -3.07
CA ASN A 265 -9.09 -28.74 -4.33
C ASN A 265 -9.97 -28.31 -5.49
N VAL A 266 -9.34 -27.73 -6.51
CA VAL A 266 -9.98 -27.30 -7.76
C VAL A 266 -9.07 -27.75 -8.90
N THR A 267 -9.65 -28.35 -9.93
CA THR A 267 -8.95 -28.70 -11.16
C THR A 267 -9.53 -27.86 -12.29
N ILE A 268 -8.67 -27.09 -12.95
CA ILE A 268 -9.05 -26.27 -14.10
C ILE A 268 -8.44 -26.93 -15.33
N SER A 269 -9.28 -27.25 -16.31
CA SER A 269 -8.86 -27.77 -17.61
C SER A 269 -9.45 -26.91 -18.72
N ALA A 270 -8.78 -26.85 -19.87
CA ALA A 270 -9.24 -26.08 -21.00
C ALA A 270 -9.11 -26.89 -22.29
N THR A 271 -10.10 -26.78 -23.16
CA THR A 271 -10.11 -27.39 -24.49
C THR A 271 -10.54 -26.36 -25.54
N GLY A 272 -10.15 -26.58 -26.80
CA GLY A 272 -10.47 -25.67 -27.90
C GLY A 272 -9.25 -24.93 -28.44
N ARG A 273 -9.49 -23.76 -29.06
CA ARG A 273 -8.47 -22.95 -29.73
C ARG A 273 -8.55 -21.50 -29.27
N GLY A 274 -7.45 -20.99 -28.75
CA GLY A 274 -7.34 -19.60 -28.31
C GLY A 274 -6.57 -19.49 -27.01
N THR A 275 -6.62 -18.30 -26.41
CA THR A 275 -5.97 -18.01 -25.13
C THR A 275 -7.03 -17.49 -24.16
N ALA A 276 -7.04 -18.04 -22.94
CA ALA A 276 -7.89 -17.56 -21.86
C ALA A 276 -7.06 -17.40 -20.58
N PHE A 277 -7.42 -16.42 -19.77
CA PHE A 277 -6.81 -16.17 -18.47
C PHE A 277 -7.75 -16.67 -17.37
N ALA A 278 -7.32 -17.68 -16.61
CA ALA A 278 -8.06 -18.20 -15.48
C ALA A 278 -7.39 -17.76 -14.18
N GLN A 279 -8.16 -17.22 -13.24
CA GLN A 279 -7.66 -16.74 -11.96
C GLN A 279 -8.50 -17.30 -10.82
N LEU A 280 -7.82 -17.83 -9.79
CA LEU A 280 -8.45 -18.15 -8.51
C LEU A 280 -8.14 -17.01 -7.52
N SER A 281 -9.17 -16.44 -6.90
CA SER A 281 -9.03 -15.40 -5.88
C SER A 281 -9.73 -15.83 -4.61
N TYR A 282 -9.08 -15.59 -3.47
CA TYR A 282 -9.59 -15.96 -2.15
C TYR A 282 -9.40 -14.80 -1.18
N THR A 283 -10.35 -14.65 -0.26
CA THR A 283 -10.32 -13.66 0.82
C THR A 283 -10.39 -14.40 2.15
N TYR A 284 -9.62 -13.92 3.13
CA TYR A 284 -9.51 -14.58 4.43
C TYR A 284 -9.31 -13.55 5.54
N ASN A 285 -9.73 -13.93 6.75
CA ASN A 285 -9.48 -13.13 7.95
C ASN A 285 -8.22 -13.64 8.64
N THR A 286 -7.34 -12.73 9.05
CA THR A 286 -6.13 -13.05 9.81
C THR A 286 -6.31 -12.66 11.27
N ASN A 287 -5.90 -13.55 12.18
CA ASN A 287 -5.90 -13.25 13.60
C ASN A 287 -4.68 -12.39 13.93
N VAL A 288 -4.87 -11.06 13.87
CA VAL A 288 -3.98 -9.94 14.26
C VAL A 288 -2.51 -10.07 13.86
N THR A 289 -2.06 -9.10 13.08
CA THR A 289 -0.65 -9.00 12.66
C THR A 289 -0.09 -7.71 13.24
N SER A 290 0.54 -7.85 14.40
CA SER A 290 1.13 -6.78 15.21
C SER A 290 2.03 -5.83 14.41
N ALA A 291 2.34 -4.64 14.93
CA ALA A 291 3.21 -3.64 14.29
C ALA A 291 4.67 -4.10 14.15
N TRP A 292 5.04 -4.74 13.03
CA TRP A 292 6.41 -5.26 12.82
C TRP A 292 6.72 -5.48 11.32
N PRO A 293 7.99 -5.40 10.85
CA PRO A 293 9.20 -5.00 11.57
C PRO A 293 9.72 -3.59 11.20
N ARG A 294 9.13 -2.91 10.21
CA ARG A 294 9.69 -1.65 9.66
C ARG A 294 8.98 -0.36 10.11
N PHE A 295 7.85 -0.48 10.80
CA PHE A 295 7.15 0.66 11.37
C PHE A 295 6.80 0.41 12.83
N VAL A 296 7.07 1.40 13.68
CA VAL A 296 6.43 1.50 15.00
C VAL A 296 5.08 2.19 14.78
N LEU A 297 4.02 1.68 15.40
CA LEU A 297 2.69 2.24 15.30
C LEU A 297 1.95 2.11 16.63
N ASP A 298 1.60 3.24 17.23
CA ASP A 298 0.93 3.30 18.53
C ASP A 298 -0.30 4.24 18.47
N PRO A 299 -1.50 3.69 18.19
CA PRO A 299 -2.76 4.43 18.26
C PRO A 299 -3.27 4.49 19.70
N THR A 300 -3.27 5.70 20.27
CA THR A 300 -3.72 5.99 21.63
C THR A 300 -4.99 6.82 21.64
N VAL A 301 -6.03 6.30 22.31
CA VAL A 301 -7.26 7.06 22.59
C VAL A 301 -7.01 7.98 23.79
N ASN A 302 -7.06 9.29 23.54
CA ASN A 302 -6.75 10.31 24.53
C ASN A 302 -7.86 10.40 25.59
N ARG A 303 -7.48 10.84 26.80
CA ARG A 303 -8.37 10.94 27.98
C ARG A 303 -9.60 11.81 27.77
N ASN A 304 -9.54 12.76 26.84
CA ASN A 304 -10.65 13.66 26.52
C ASN A 304 -11.74 12.96 25.69
N SER A 305 -11.51 11.72 25.26
CA SER A 305 -12.52 10.93 24.56
C SER A 305 -13.61 10.46 25.51
N HIS A 306 -14.86 10.50 25.05
CA HIS A 306 -16.03 10.02 25.77
C HIS A 306 -16.99 9.31 24.82
N SER A 307 -18.18 8.91 25.29
CA SER A 307 -19.15 8.12 24.53
C SER A 307 -19.33 8.59 23.08
N ASP A 308 -19.47 9.89 22.86
CA ASP A 308 -19.86 10.49 21.59
C ASP A 308 -18.74 11.25 20.87
N TYR A 309 -17.53 11.21 21.45
CA TYR A 309 -16.38 11.93 20.95
C TYR A 309 -15.10 11.10 21.10
N LEU A 310 -14.37 10.96 20.01
CA LEU A 310 -13.10 10.27 19.93
C LEU A 310 -12.00 11.27 19.62
N HIS A 311 -11.04 11.34 20.53
CA HIS A 311 -9.78 12.05 20.35
C HIS A 311 -8.67 10.99 20.29
N LEU A 312 -8.15 10.74 19.09
CA LEU A 312 -7.18 9.68 18.81
C LEU A 312 -5.86 10.29 18.36
N SER A 313 -4.76 9.93 19.00
CA SER A 313 -3.41 10.21 18.50
C SER A 313 -2.78 8.92 17.99
N ALA A 314 -2.30 8.92 16.74
CA ALA A 314 -1.67 7.75 16.13
C ALA A 314 -0.20 8.04 15.85
N CYS A 315 0.68 7.64 16.76
CA CYS A 315 2.11 7.86 16.63
C CYS A 315 2.77 6.79 15.76
N ALA A 316 3.66 7.22 14.86
CA ALA A 316 4.42 6.30 14.01
C ALA A 316 5.83 6.80 13.70
N SER A 317 6.73 5.84 13.47
CA SER A 317 8.10 6.08 12.99
C SER A 317 8.60 4.89 12.18
N PHE A 318 9.65 5.11 11.37
CA PHE A 318 10.29 4.06 10.60
C PHE A 318 11.45 3.43 11.37
N VAL A 319 11.48 2.10 11.38
CA VAL A 319 12.56 1.32 11.95
C VAL A 319 13.60 1.07 10.87
N SER A 320 14.75 1.74 10.99
CA SER A 320 15.86 1.52 10.07
C SER A 320 16.75 0.36 10.51
N VAL A 321 17.25 -0.39 9.54
CA VAL A 321 18.15 -1.54 9.73
C VAL A 321 19.50 -1.18 9.14
N GLU A 322 20.59 -1.63 9.77
CA GLU A 322 21.94 -1.46 9.23
C GLU A 322 22.09 -2.17 7.89
N GLY A 323 22.72 -1.51 6.91
CA GLY A 323 22.87 -2.04 5.55
C GLY A 323 21.63 -1.91 4.65
N ASP A 324 20.59 -1.19 5.09
CA ASP A 324 19.41 -0.87 4.29
C ASP A 324 19.01 0.61 4.47
N ALA A 325 17.92 1.03 3.82
CA ALA A 325 17.42 2.40 3.84
C ALA A 325 17.19 2.93 5.27
N SER A 326 17.65 4.17 5.50
CA SER A 326 17.51 4.91 6.75
C SER A 326 16.12 5.50 6.96
N ARG A 327 15.32 5.58 5.89
CA ARG A 327 13.95 6.10 5.81
C ARG A 327 13.09 5.18 4.92
N SER A 328 11.77 5.30 5.03
CA SER A 328 10.84 4.68 4.08
C SER A 328 10.81 5.43 2.75
N ASN A 329 10.16 4.83 1.75
CA ASN A 329 9.60 5.58 0.62
C ASN A 329 8.38 6.40 1.08
N MET A 330 7.51 6.83 0.15
CA MET A 330 6.20 7.35 0.51
C MET A 330 5.47 6.38 1.45
N ALA A 331 4.99 6.89 2.59
CA ALA A 331 4.28 6.09 3.58
C ALA A 331 2.82 6.54 3.72
N VAL A 332 1.94 5.59 3.99
CA VAL A 332 0.50 5.85 4.12
C VAL A 332 -0.01 5.28 5.43
N MET A 333 -0.73 6.11 6.18
CA MET A 333 -1.45 5.71 7.39
C MET A 333 -2.95 5.73 7.13
N GLU A 334 -3.59 4.57 7.25
CA GLU A 334 -5.05 4.44 7.23
C GLU A 334 -5.58 4.26 8.65
N ILE A 335 -6.39 5.22 9.09
CA ILE A 335 -7.08 5.18 10.39
C ILE A 335 -8.55 4.86 10.14
N TYR A 336 -8.95 3.66 10.55
CA TYR A 336 -10.35 3.26 10.52
C TYR A 336 -11.04 3.77 11.79
N LEU A 337 -12.24 4.32 11.67
CA LEU A 337 -13.03 4.77 12.81
C LEU A 337 -13.99 3.68 13.30
N PRO A 338 -14.35 3.68 14.60
CA PRO A 338 -15.34 2.74 15.11
C PRO A 338 -16.71 2.95 14.45
N SER A 339 -17.49 1.88 14.34
CA SER A 339 -18.84 1.95 13.80
C SER A 339 -19.66 3.06 14.48
N GLY A 340 -20.27 3.93 13.67
CA GLY A 340 -21.06 5.07 14.14
C GLY A 340 -20.27 6.35 14.38
N PHE A 341 -18.93 6.34 14.27
CA PHE A 341 -18.12 7.56 14.29
C PHE A 341 -17.78 8.03 12.88
N VAL A 342 -17.70 9.36 12.72
CA VAL A 342 -17.16 10.02 11.53
C VAL A 342 -16.14 11.08 11.96
N VAL A 343 -15.14 11.33 11.12
CA VAL A 343 -14.10 12.33 11.41
C VAL A 343 -14.66 13.75 11.31
N ASP A 344 -14.14 14.65 12.14
CA ASP A 344 -14.32 16.09 11.98
C ASP A 344 -13.43 16.62 10.85
N THR A 345 -14.02 16.78 9.68
CA THR A 345 -13.34 17.26 8.48
C THR A 345 -12.79 18.68 8.61
N ALA A 346 -13.34 19.51 9.51
CA ALA A 346 -12.86 20.87 9.72
C ALA A 346 -11.48 20.92 10.37
N THR A 347 -11.08 19.85 11.07
CA THR A 347 -9.78 19.77 11.76
C THR A 347 -8.68 19.20 10.87
N LEU A 348 -9.02 18.49 9.79
CA LEU A 348 -8.04 17.80 8.93
C LEU A 348 -7.01 18.74 8.27
N PRO A 349 -7.37 19.95 7.79
CA PRO A 349 -6.38 20.87 7.22
C PRO A 349 -5.26 21.26 8.20
N THR A 350 -5.52 21.22 9.51
CA THR A 350 -4.47 21.50 10.50
C THR A 350 -3.40 20.41 10.55
N LEU A 351 -3.72 19.18 10.17
CA LEU A 351 -2.73 18.10 10.05
C LEU A 351 -1.81 18.32 8.85
N GLU A 352 -2.33 18.87 7.76
CA GLU A 352 -1.53 19.20 6.57
C GLU A 352 -0.58 20.38 6.80
N SER A 353 -0.75 21.14 7.89
CA SER A 353 0.24 22.15 8.30
C SER A 353 1.53 21.55 8.88
N SER A 354 1.51 20.26 9.24
CA SER A 354 2.71 19.55 9.67
C SER A 354 3.66 19.33 8.49
N GLU A 355 4.95 19.66 8.66
CA GLU A 355 5.96 19.55 7.60
C GLU A 355 6.06 18.15 6.95
N ARG A 356 5.65 17.10 7.69
CA ARG A 356 5.76 15.70 7.23
C ARG A 356 4.48 15.12 6.66
N ILE A 357 3.33 15.76 6.89
CA ILE A 357 2.04 15.31 6.37
C ILE A 357 1.77 16.11 5.12
N LYS A 358 1.60 15.42 4.00
CA LYS A 358 1.51 16.05 2.69
C LYS A 358 0.09 16.13 2.18
N ARG A 359 -0.75 15.22 2.64
CA ARG A 359 -2.16 15.16 2.28
C ARG A 359 -2.93 14.34 3.31
N VAL A 360 -4.16 14.75 3.55
CA VAL A 360 -5.14 13.98 4.29
C VAL A 360 -6.40 13.83 3.46
N GLU A 361 -6.83 12.58 3.28
CA GLU A 361 -8.07 12.25 2.59
C GLU A 361 -9.01 11.49 3.51
N THR A 362 -10.29 11.47 3.13
CA THR A 362 -11.29 10.64 3.79
C THR A 362 -11.91 9.68 2.79
N GLN A 363 -12.24 8.49 3.26
CA GLN A 363 -12.93 7.46 2.48
C GLN A 363 -14.18 6.97 3.23
N ARG A 364 -15.03 6.22 2.51
CA ARG A 364 -16.20 5.54 3.06
C ARG A 364 -17.10 6.47 3.89
N ARG A 365 -17.42 7.64 3.34
CA ARG A 365 -18.24 8.67 4.01
C ARG A 365 -17.65 9.10 5.36
N ASN A 366 -16.38 9.51 5.37
CA ASN A 366 -15.68 10.06 6.55
C ASN A 366 -15.44 9.06 7.69
N THR A 367 -15.51 7.76 7.42
CA THR A 367 -15.27 6.69 8.42
C THR A 367 -13.85 6.10 8.36
N VAL A 368 -13.08 6.48 7.33
CA VAL A 368 -11.66 6.14 7.20
C VAL A 368 -10.92 7.42 6.85
N VAL A 369 -9.82 7.67 7.53
CA VAL A 369 -8.91 8.78 7.27
C VAL A 369 -7.60 8.21 6.72
N VAL A 370 -7.12 8.77 5.62
CA VAL A 370 -5.88 8.35 4.97
C VAL A 370 -4.90 9.52 4.99
N ILE A 371 -3.75 9.32 5.62
CA ILE A 371 -2.71 10.33 5.80
C ILE A 371 -1.48 9.92 4.97
N TYR A 372 -1.01 10.82 4.13
CA TYR A 372 0.13 10.61 3.24
C TYR A 372 1.36 11.36 3.75
N PHE A 373 2.48 10.65 3.84
CA PHE A 373 3.79 11.17 4.22
C PHE A 373 4.75 11.00 3.03
N ASP A 374 5.59 11.99 2.74
CA ASP A 374 6.63 11.81 1.69
C ASP A 374 7.61 10.69 2.06
N TYR A 375 7.97 10.61 3.35
CA TYR A 375 8.71 9.52 3.96
C TYR A 375 8.56 9.55 5.47
N LEU A 376 8.90 8.45 6.13
CA LEU A 376 9.10 8.37 7.57
C LEU A 376 10.53 7.95 7.87
N ASP A 377 11.11 8.55 8.91
CA ASP A 377 12.41 8.21 9.46
C ASP A 377 12.25 7.78 10.93
N ARG A 378 13.35 7.69 11.66
CA ARG A 378 13.33 7.31 13.09
C ARG A 378 12.62 8.33 13.98
N ARG A 379 12.34 9.55 13.49
CA ARG A 379 11.68 10.58 14.29
C ARG A 379 10.17 10.35 14.25
N GLU A 380 9.57 10.23 15.42
CA GLU A 380 8.15 9.97 15.56
C GLU A 380 7.27 11.13 15.07
N VAL A 381 6.13 10.78 14.47
CA VAL A 381 5.07 11.71 14.06
C VAL A 381 3.75 11.21 14.62
N CYS A 382 2.98 12.10 15.25
CA CYS A 382 1.74 11.77 15.94
C CYS A 382 0.55 12.61 15.43
N PRO A 383 0.01 12.33 14.23
CA PRO A 383 -1.26 12.91 13.81
C PRO A 383 -2.35 12.64 14.85
N THR A 384 -3.13 13.68 15.13
CA THR A 384 -4.22 13.64 16.10
C THR A 384 -5.54 13.93 15.40
N LEU A 385 -6.51 13.05 15.59
CA LEU A 385 -7.81 13.11 14.94
C LEU A 385 -8.91 13.31 15.96
N HIS A 386 -9.90 14.08 15.53
CA HIS A 386 -11.15 14.29 16.24
C HIS A 386 -12.28 13.65 15.43
N ALA A 387 -13.08 12.82 16.08
CA ALA A 387 -14.23 12.18 15.47
C ALA A 387 -15.42 12.22 16.43
N TYR A 388 -16.63 12.29 15.88
CA TYR A 388 -17.86 12.33 16.66
C TYR A 388 -18.80 11.21 16.25
N LYS A 389 -19.60 10.74 17.21
CA LYS A 389 -20.57 9.69 17.00
C LYS A 389 -21.82 10.26 16.35
N THR A 390 -22.15 9.81 15.14
CA THR A 390 -23.38 10.16 14.40
C THR A 390 -24.45 9.09 14.53
N VAL A 391 -24.05 7.84 14.79
CA VAL A 391 -24.97 6.73 14.98
C VAL A 391 -24.65 6.03 16.29
N LYS A 392 -25.68 5.86 17.12
CA LYS A 392 -25.57 5.17 18.40
C LYS A 392 -25.25 3.68 18.19
N VAL A 393 -24.02 3.27 18.53
CA VAL A 393 -23.57 1.87 18.49
C VAL A 393 -22.91 1.51 19.82
N THR A 394 -23.15 0.29 20.31
CA THR A 394 -22.46 -0.31 21.48
C THR A 394 -21.77 -1.61 21.08
N GLY A 395 -20.94 -2.16 21.99
CA GLY A 395 -20.25 -3.42 21.72
C GLY A 395 -19.20 -3.28 20.61
N HIS A 396 -18.55 -2.12 20.52
CA HIS A 396 -17.52 -1.87 19.51
C HIS A 396 -16.43 -2.94 19.55
N GLN A 397 -16.17 -3.52 18.39
CA GLN A 397 -14.99 -4.35 18.16
C GLN A 397 -13.74 -3.46 18.10
N LEU A 398 -12.58 -4.09 18.20
CA LEU A 398 -11.30 -3.44 17.96
C LEU A 398 -11.22 -2.91 16.53
N VAL A 399 -10.64 -1.72 16.36
CA VAL A 399 -10.55 -1.03 15.08
C VAL A 399 -9.08 -0.82 14.72
N PRO A 400 -8.65 -1.09 13.47
CA PRO A 400 -7.25 -1.00 13.09
C PRO A 400 -6.83 0.43 12.72
N VAL A 401 -5.58 0.75 13.02
CA VAL A 401 -4.76 1.69 12.27
C VAL A 401 -3.74 0.87 11.50
N VAL A 402 -3.54 1.20 10.22
CA VAL A 402 -2.61 0.50 9.32
C VAL A 402 -1.59 1.52 8.81
N MET A 403 -0.31 1.18 8.89
CA MET A 403 0.78 1.94 8.28
C MET A 403 1.49 1.04 7.28
N TYR A 404 1.86 1.57 6.11
CA TYR A 404 2.64 0.83 5.14
C TYR A 404 3.47 1.74 4.23
N ASP A 405 4.57 1.20 3.74
CA ASP A 405 5.34 1.78 2.64
C ASP A 405 4.60 1.53 1.33
N TYR A 406 4.32 2.59 0.58
CA TYR A 406 3.45 2.53 -0.60
C TYR A 406 4.05 1.73 -1.76
N TYR A 407 5.38 1.79 -1.91
CA TYR A 407 6.11 1.10 -2.96
C TYR A 407 6.67 -0.25 -2.49
N ASP A 408 6.66 -0.52 -1.18
CA ASP A 408 6.95 -1.85 -0.62
C ASP A 408 5.97 -2.27 0.47
N ASN A 409 4.79 -2.74 0.05
CA ASN A 409 3.71 -3.15 0.95
C ASN A 409 4.03 -4.37 1.85
N ALA A 410 5.18 -5.02 1.69
CA ALA A 410 5.67 -6.00 2.68
C ALA A 410 6.09 -5.31 3.98
N ARG A 411 6.53 -4.04 3.90
CA ARG A 411 6.86 -3.18 5.04
C ARG A 411 5.58 -2.51 5.53
N ARG A 412 4.96 -3.12 6.53
CA ARG A 412 3.70 -2.62 7.09
C ARG A 412 3.59 -2.88 8.58
N ALA A 413 2.76 -2.09 9.24
CA ALA A 413 2.34 -2.29 10.61
C ALA A 413 0.82 -2.17 10.70
N ARG A 414 0.21 -2.94 11.60
CA ARG A 414 -1.20 -2.81 11.93
C ARG A 414 -1.35 -2.92 13.43
N GLN A 415 -2.03 -1.95 14.02
CA GLN A 415 -2.30 -1.93 15.45
C GLN A 415 -3.78 -1.63 15.68
N PHE A 416 -4.37 -2.31 16.65
CA PHE A 416 -5.77 -2.15 16.98
C PHE A 416 -5.95 -1.26 18.21
N TYR A 417 -6.96 -0.40 18.19
CA TYR A 417 -7.38 0.39 19.34
C TYR A 417 -8.84 0.13 19.70
N ARG A 418 -9.22 0.49 20.93
CA ARG A 418 -10.58 0.37 21.44
C ARG A 418 -11.30 1.70 21.30
N ALA A 419 -12.53 1.68 20.84
CA ALA A 419 -13.40 2.85 20.87
C ALA A 419 -13.64 3.33 22.32
N PRO A 420 -14.04 4.60 22.52
CA PRO A 420 -14.53 5.07 23.81
C PRO A 420 -15.66 4.18 24.30
N LYS A 421 -15.72 3.95 25.62
CA LYS A 421 -16.76 3.07 26.20
C LYS A 421 -18.14 3.70 25.95
N SER A 422 -19.04 2.90 25.40
CA SER A 422 -20.47 3.18 25.29
C SER A 422 -21.20 1.98 25.89
N VAL A 423 -22.10 2.22 26.83
CA VAL A 423 -22.94 1.16 27.40
C VAL A 423 -24.30 1.14 26.71
N VAL A 424 -24.94 -0.02 26.68
CA VAL A 424 -26.26 -0.21 26.04
C VAL A 424 -27.29 0.79 26.58
N CYS A 425 -27.16 1.11 27.88
CA CYS A 425 -28.02 2.05 28.60
C CYS A 425 -27.87 3.50 28.15
N ASP A 426 -26.78 3.86 27.45
CA ASP A 426 -26.61 5.19 26.86
C ASP A 426 -27.40 5.33 25.53
N ILE A 427 -27.87 4.21 24.98
CA ILE A 427 -28.40 4.14 23.62
C ILE A 427 -29.86 3.73 23.58
N CYS A 428 -30.23 2.73 24.37
CA CYS A 428 -31.57 2.18 24.32
C CYS A 428 -32.59 3.18 24.89
N GLU A 429 -33.74 3.26 24.23
CA GLU A 429 -34.86 4.09 24.69
C GLU A 429 -35.87 3.18 25.39
N HIS A 430 -36.14 3.48 26.67
CA HIS A 430 -37.19 2.88 27.49
C HIS A 430 -37.33 1.36 27.34
N ALA A 431 -38.39 0.89 26.69
CA ALA A 431 -38.83 -0.51 26.62
C ALA A 431 -37.85 -1.46 25.91
N ASN A 432 -36.86 -0.92 25.17
CA ASN A 432 -35.84 -1.72 24.49
C ASN A 432 -34.57 -1.92 25.33
N CYS A 433 -34.43 -1.16 26.42
CA CYS A 433 -33.43 -1.42 27.43
C CYS A 433 -33.87 -2.61 28.27
N GLY A 434 -33.43 -3.83 27.94
CA GLY A 434 -33.71 -4.97 28.81
C GLY A 434 -33.27 -4.74 30.27
N THR A 435 -33.55 -5.70 31.16
CA THR A 435 -33.32 -5.62 32.63
C THR A 435 -31.91 -5.20 33.12
N LEU A 436 -30.92 -5.12 32.24
CA LEU A 436 -29.55 -4.68 32.52
C LEU A 436 -29.48 -3.18 32.86
N CYS A 437 -30.31 -2.33 32.26
CA CYS A 437 -30.28 -0.88 32.47
C CYS A 437 -31.16 -0.42 33.65
N GLU A 438 -32.29 -1.08 33.89
CA GLU A 438 -33.15 -0.81 35.06
C GLU A 438 -32.42 -0.99 36.40
N LYS A 439 -31.45 -1.92 36.46
CA LYS A 439 -30.62 -2.14 37.66
C LYS A 439 -29.53 -1.07 37.83
N ALA A 440 -29.08 -0.45 36.74
CA ALA A 440 -28.12 0.65 36.77
C ALA A 440 -28.80 1.95 37.24
N GLU A 441 -29.98 2.26 36.70
CA GLU A 441 -30.81 3.40 37.14
C GLU A 441 -31.21 3.30 38.61
N LYS A 442 -31.59 2.10 39.10
CA LYS A 442 -31.88 1.85 40.53
C LYS A 442 -30.66 1.99 41.45
N ARG A 443 -29.45 1.84 40.92
CA ARG A 443 -28.19 2.03 41.69
C ARG A 443 -27.80 3.50 41.78
N GLU A 444 -28.01 4.28 40.73
CA GLU A 444 -27.79 5.73 40.75
C GLU A 444 -28.83 6.47 41.58
N SER A 445 -30.12 6.10 41.47
CA SER A 445 -31.19 6.71 42.28
C SER A 445 -31.05 6.42 43.78
N ARG A 446 -30.54 5.24 44.17
CA ARG A 446 -30.18 4.93 45.58
C ARG A 446 -28.97 5.71 46.08
N ARG A 447 -28.10 6.19 45.19
CA ARG A 447 -26.94 7.02 45.55
C ARG A 447 -27.34 8.47 45.82
N PHE A 448 -28.38 8.96 45.16
CA PHE A 448 -28.93 10.30 45.36
C PHE A 448 -30.06 10.37 46.40
N GLY A 449 -30.78 9.27 46.66
CA GLY A 449 -31.89 9.23 47.63
C GLY A 449 -31.49 9.03 49.10
N GLY A 450 -30.22 9.18 49.45
CA GLY A 450 -29.69 8.90 50.79
C GLY A 450 -29.41 10.13 51.67
N SER A 451 -29.78 11.34 51.25
CA SER A 451 -29.39 12.58 51.95
C SER A 451 -30.53 13.46 52.44
N ASP A 452 -31.75 12.95 52.62
CA ASP A 452 -32.84 13.71 53.24
C ASP A 452 -33.59 12.86 54.27
N SER A 453 -33.23 13.03 55.54
CA SER A 453 -34.13 12.82 56.67
C SER A 453 -33.61 13.59 57.90
N GLU A 454 -34.26 14.74 58.10
CA GLU A 454 -34.72 15.31 59.38
C GLU A 454 -33.71 15.74 60.45
N VAL A 455 -33.60 17.07 60.54
CA VAL A 455 -33.16 17.85 61.70
C VAL A 455 -34.18 17.70 62.82
N GLU A 456 -33.81 17.07 63.92
CA GLU A 456 -34.41 17.34 65.24
C GLU A 456 -33.31 17.40 66.29
N GLY A 457 -33.23 18.55 66.97
CA GLY A 457 -32.15 18.87 67.88
C GLY A 457 -32.32 18.26 69.27
N ARG A 458 -31.19 17.94 69.91
CA ARG A 458 -31.00 18.16 71.35
C ARG A 458 -29.54 18.07 71.77
N THR A 459 -29.07 19.20 72.29
CA THR A 459 -28.14 19.40 73.42
C THR A 459 -26.76 18.74 73.41
N VAL A 460 -25.79 19.65 73.27
CA VAL A 460 -24.38 19.59 73.67
C VAL A 460 -24.19 18.92 75.04
N ASN A 461 -23.26 17.97 75.12
CA ASN A 461 -22.41 17.84 76.30
C ASN A 461 -21.00 17.40 75.89
N SER A 462 -20.03 18.15 76.39
CA SER A 462 -18.61 18.02 76.13
C SER A 462 -17.96 17.00 77.07
N SER A 463 -17.11 16.13 76.53
CA SER A 463 -15.98 15.59 77.28
C SER A 463 -14.91 15.05 76.35
N THR A 464 -13.71 15.59 76.56
CA THR A 464 -12.41 15.30 75.96
C THR A 464 -11.90 13.88 76.26
N ARG A 465 -11.14 13.27 75.34
CA ARG A 465 -9.76 12.75 75.57
C ARG A 465 -9.16 12.00 74.35
N SER A 466 -8.02 12.55 73.91
CA SER A 466 -6.77 11.99 73.37
C SER A 466 -6.64 10.59 72.74
N ILE A 467 -6.13 10.60 71.50
CA ILE A 467 -4.89 9.98 70.95
C ILE A 467 -4.59 8.51 71.32
N ALA A 468 -4.51 7.64 70.30
CA ALA A 468 -3.39 6.70 70.13
C ALA A 468 -3.33 6.16 68.68
N SER A 469 -2.20 6.40 68.03
CA SER A 469 -1.79 5.84 66.75
C SER A 469 -1.10 4.49 66.96
N VAL A 470 -1.36 3.47 66.13
CA VAL A 470 -0.44 2.34 65.92
C VAL A 470 -0.46 1.93 64.45
N LEU A 471 0.70 2.06 63.81
CA LEU A 471 1.07 1.53 62.50
C LEU A 471 1.04 0.00 62.49
N LEU A 472 0.69 -0.61 61.36
CA LEU A 472 1.20 -1.94 61.01
C LEU A 472 1.77 -1.95 59.59
N LEU A 473 3.07 -2.26 59.51
CA LEU A 473 3.85 -2.57 58.33
C LEU A 473 3.46 -3.94 57.75
N LEU A 474 3.48 -4.10 56.43
CA LEU A 474 3.50 -5.39 55.75
C LEU A 474 4.56 -5.39 54.63
N THR A 475 5.63 -6.14 54.87
CA THR A 475 6.71 -6.47 53.92
C THR A 475 6.49 -7.87 53.33
N LEU A 476 6.59 -7.94 51.99
CA LEU A 476 7.16 -8.97 51.10
C LEU A 476 7.07 -10.47 51.46
N ALA A 477 6.58 -11.27 50.50
CA ALA A 477 7.26 -12.49 50.07
C ALA A 477 6.91 -12.86 48.62
N VAL A 478 7.95 -12.99 47.81
CA VAL A 478 8.01 -13.52 46.45
C VAL A 478 8.08 -15.05 46.51
N VAL A 479 7.35 -15.77 45.66
CA VAL A 479 7.68 -17.15 45.29
C VAL A 479 7.53 -17.30 43.78
N ALA A 480 8.68 -17.45 43.12
CA ALA A 480 8.81 -17.95 41.76
C ALA A 480 8.75 -19.49 41.78
N ALA A 481 8.08 -20.09 40.81
CA ALA A 481 8.11 -21.53 40.55
C ALA A 481 8.60 -21.78 39.12
N HIS A 482 9.54 -22.71 39.00
CA HIS A 482 10.23 -23.13 37.79
C HIS A 482 9.70 -24.48 37.27
N LEU A 483 9.91 -24.69 35.96
CA LEU A 483 10.11 -25.97 35.22
C LEU A 483 8.90 -26.86 34.92
N THR A 484 8.47 -26.89 33.65
CA THR A 484 8.93 -27.83 32.59
C THR A 484 8.64 -27.26 31.21
#